data_AF-A0A9N9WF52-F1
#
_entry.id   AF-A0A9N9WF52-F1
#
_cell.length_a   1.000
_cell.length_b   1.000
_cell.length_c   1.000
_cell.angle_alpha   90.00
_cell.angle_beta   90.00
_cell.angle_gamma   90.00
#
_symmetry.space_group_name_H-M   'P 1'
#
loop_
_entity.id
_entity.type
_entity.pdbx_description
1 polymer ?
#
loop_
_entity_poly.entity_id
_entity_poly.type
_entity_poly.pdbx_seq_one_letter_code
_entity_poly.pdbx_strand_id
1 'polypeptide(L)'
;MEVLQESILKLQQIFTEKMDEYQSELQAACPSPNINSLKSDFSAFRSFIFTALQALQQQVGLLAQQVDNIEMRSRRKVLLCHGLPELKGEDTSAVITSIIVDRLKVADFSVESISKCHRMGRVSGEAGG
;
A
#
# COMPACT_ATOMS: atom_id res chain seq x y z
N MET A 1 10.64 -1.97 -6.54
CA MET A 1 11.05 -0.90 -5.59
C MET A 1 12.20 -0.09 -6.17
N GLU A 2 13.27 -0.73 -6.67
CA GLU A 2 14.42 -0.04 -7.30
C GLU A 2 14.04 0.84 -8.52
N VAL A 3 13.18 0.34 -9.40
CA VAL A 3 12.71 1.11 -10.59
C VAL A 3 11.96 2.40 -10.20
N LEU A 4 11.24 2.39 -9.07
CA LEU A 4 10.53 3.58 -8.58
C LEU A 4 11.52 4.59 -7.99
N GLN A 5 12.54 4.11 -7.28
CA GLN A 5 13.61 4.92 -6.72
C GLN A 5 14.43 5.59 -7.82
N GLU A 6 14.78 4.86 -8.88
CA GLU A 6 15.42 5.43 -10.07
C GLU A 6 14.54 6.48 -10.75
N SER A 7 13.23 6.23 -10.86
CA SER A 7 12.30 7.20 -11.45
C SER A 7 12.21 8.50 -10.65
N ILE A 8 12.22 8.43 -9.31
CA ILE A 8 12.18 9.60 -8.43
C ILE A 8 13.49 10.38 -8.49
N LEU A 9 14.64 9.68 -8.47
CA LEU A 9 15.95 10.30 -8.60
C LEU A 9 16.11 11.00 -9.95
N LYS A 10 15.63 10.38 -11.03
CA LYS A 10 15.63 10.98 -12.37
C LYS A 10 14.73 12.21 -12.44
N LEU A 11 13.57 12.18 -11.78
CA LEU A 11 12.68 13.34 -11.71
C LEU A 11 13.31 14.50 -10.92
N GLN A 12 13.99 14.18 -9.82
CA GLN A 12 14.73 15.16 -9.02
C GLN A 12 15.88 15.79 -9.83
N GLN A 13 16.62 14.98 -10.59
CA GLN A 13 17.70 15.48 -11.44
C GLN A 13 17.18 16.43 -12.52
N ILE A 14 16.11 16.05 -13.22
CA ILE A 14 15.46 16.89 -14.24
C ILE A 14 14.95 18.20 -13.62
N PHE A 15 14.40 18.14 -12.40
CA PHE A 15 13.94 19.31 -11.68
C PHE A 15 15.07 20.30 -11.38
N THR A 16 16.17 19.80 -10.83
CA THR A 16 17.34 20.62 -10.51
C THR A 16 17.93 21.25 -11.77
N GLU A 17 18.11 20.47 -12.85
CA GLU A 17 18.60 20.97 -14.14
C GLU A 17 17.70 22.08 -14.69
N LYS A 18 16.37 21.87 -14.72
CA LYS A 18 15.44 22.87 -15.26
C LYS A 18 15.37 24.13 -14.42
N MET A 19 15.53 24.03 -13.10
CA MET A 19 15.59 25.18 -12.21
C MET A 19 16.91 25.95 -12.32
N ASP A 20 18.02 25.26 -12.49
CA ASP A 20 19.35 25.87 -12.70
C ASP A 20 19.43 26.57 -14.06
N GLU A 21 18.91 25.94 -15.13
CA GLU A 21 18.77 26.56 -16.46
C GLU A 21 17.94 27.85 -16.37
N TYR A 22 16.77 27.78 -15.72
CA TYR A 22 15.90 28.95 -15.55
C TYR A 22 16.55 30.06 -14.72
N GLN A 23 17.25 29.71 -13.62
CA GLN A 23 17.99 30.71 -12.83
C GLN A 23 19.11 31.37 -13.61
N SER A 24 19.84 30.61 -14.44
CA SER A 24 20.91 31.14 -15.28
C SER A 24 20.38 32.11 -16.34
N GLU A 25 19.28 31.75 -17.01
CA GLU A 25 18.61 32.61 -17.99
C GLU A 25 18.06 33.90 -17.34
N LEU A 26 17.50 33.80 -16.13
CA LEU A 26 16.96 34.95 -15.40
C LEU A 26 18.06 35.91 -14.91
N GLN A 27 19.22 35.39 -14.53
CA GLN A 27 20.40 36.20 -14.18
C GLN A 27 21.04 36.87 -15.40
N ALA A 28 21.00 36.23 -16.56
CA ALA A 28 21.51 36.79 -17.82
C ALA A 28 20.60 37.86 -18.44
N ALA A 29 19.30 37.90 -18.10
CA ALA A 29 18.26 38.65 -18.82
C ALA A 29 17.96 40.10 -18.34
N CYS A 30 18.84 40.78 -17.60
CA CYS A 30 18.66 42.23 -17.37
C CYS A 30 19.44 43.06 -18.42
N PRO A 31 18.77 43.94 -19.23
CA PRO A 31 17.63 44.76 -18.84
C PRO A 31 16.32 44.51 -19.62
N SER A 32 15.21 44.65 -18.89
CA SER A 32 13.79 44.50 -19.25
C SER A 32 13.37 43.08 -19.67
N PRO A 33 12.88 42.25 -18.73
CA PRO A 33 12.27 40.99 -19.10
C PRO A 33 11.01 41.31 -19.92
N ASN A 34 10.88 40.72 -21.11
CA ASN A 34 9.59 40.70 -21.78
C ASN A 34 8.66 39.86 -20.89
N ILE A 35 7.92 40.52 -20.01
CA ILE A 35 7.09 39.93 -18.94
C ILE A 35 6.19 38.80 -19.48
N ASN A 36 5.87 38.83 -20.78
CA ASN A 36 5.05 37.84 -21.45
C ASN A 36 5.74 36.49 -21.66
N SER A 37 7.05 36.44 -21.97
CA SER A 37 7.79 35.17 -22.11
C SER A 37 8.01 34.51 -20.75
N LEU A 38 8.37 35.31 -19.74
CA LEU A 38 8.53 34.81 -18.37
C LEU A 38 7.21 34.21 -17.83
N LYS A 39 6.07 34.81 -18.16
CA LYS A 39 4.75 34.27 -17.84
C LYS A 39 4.45 32.97 -18.57
N SER A 40 4.83 32.82 -19.84
CA SER A 40 4.62 31.56 -20.57
C SER A 40 5.48 30.43 -20.00
N ASP A 41 6.74 30.72 -19.67
CA ASP A 41 7.68 29.71 -19.17
C ASP A 41 7.27 29.26 -17.77
N PHE A 42 6.88 30.19 -16.90
CA PHE A 42 6.32 29.88 -15.59
C PHE A 42 5.02 29.07 -15.69
N SER A 43 4.14 29.40 -16.65
CA SER A 43 2.92 28.65 -16.88
C SER A 43 3.22 27.22 -17.34
N ALA A 44 4.16 27.04 -18.27
CA ALA A 44 4.57 25.72 -18.74
C ALA A 44 5.19 24.88 -17.61
N PHE A 45 6.08 25.48 -16.82
CA PHE A 45 6.68 24.85 -15.65
C PHE A 45 5.63 24.46 -14.62
N ARG A 46 4.71 25.37 -14.29
CA ARG A 46 3.62 25.11 -13.35
C ARG A 46 2.77 23.92 -13.84
N SER A 47 2.36 23.91 -15.10
CA SER A 47 1.58 22.81 -15.68
C SER A 47 2.35 21.48 -15.63
N PHE A 48 3.66 21.50 -15.88
CA PHE A 48 4.51 20.31 -15.74
C PHE A 48 4.53 19.79 -14.29
N ILE A 49 4.75 20.67 -13.31
CA ILE A 49 4.76 20.29 -11.88
C ILE A 49 3.42 19.71 -11.44
N PHE A 50 2.30 20.36 -11.82
CA PHE A 50 0.98 19.84 -11.48
C PHE A 50 0.72 18.48 -12.12
N THR A 51 1.18 18.25 -13.36
CA THR A 51 1.07 16.95 -14.03
C THR A 51 1.89 15.89 -13.31
N ALA A 52 3.13 16.21 -12.90
CA ALA A 52 3.99 15.29 -12.16
C ALA A 52 3.42 14.94 -10.77
N LEU A 53 2.88 15.93 -10.04
CA LEU A 53 2.22 15.72 -8.75
C LEU A 53 0.95 14.87 -8.90
N GLN A 54 0.16 15.10 -9.94
CA GLN A 54 -1.03 14.31 -10.22
C GLN A 54 -0.66 12.85 -10.54
N ALA A 55 0.39 12.63 -11.32
CA ALA A 55 0.89 11.29 -11.62
C ALA A 55 1.37 10.57 -10.34
N LEU A 56 2.10 11.26 -9.46
CA LEU A 56 2.52 10.70 -8.18
C LEU A 56 1.32 10.35 -7.28
N GLN A 57 0.33 11.23 -7.20
CA GLN A 57 -0.89 10.97 -6.44
C GLN A 57 -1.63 9.73 -6.95
N GLN A 58 -1.73 9.58 -8.28
CA GLN A 58 -2.34 8.39 -8.90
C GLN A 58 -1.54 7.12 -8.61
N GLN A 59 -0.21 7.18 -8.69
CA GLN A 59 0.66 6.04 -8.38
C GLN A 59 0.53 5.59 -6.93
N VAL A 60 0.48 6.53 -5.98
CA VAL A 60 0.23 6.22 -4.55
C VAL A 60 -1.14 5.56 -4.37
N GLY A 61 -2.17 6.06 -5.05
CA GLY A 61 -3.50 5.45 -5.03
C GLY A 61 -3.52 4.01 -5.55
N LEU A 62 -2.82 3.75 -6.67
CA LEU A 62 -2.69 2.41 -7.23
C LEU A 62 -1.93 1.47 -6.29
N LEU A 63 -0.85 1.94 -5.66
CA LEU A 63 -0.09 1.16 -4.69
C LEU A 63 -0.94 0.79 -3.48
N ALA A 64 -1.70 1.73 -2.93
CA ALA A 64 -2.61 1.47 -1.81
C ALA A 64 -3.61 0.37 -2.18
N GLN A 65 -4.25 0.47 -3.35
CA GLN A 65 -5.18 -0.54 -3.84
C GLN A 65 -4.52 -1.91 -4.04
N GLN A 66 -3.27 -1.93 -4.52
CA GLN A 66 -2.53 -3.19 -4.69
C GLN A 66 -2.18 -3.83 -3.34
N VAL A 67 -1.79 -3.04 -2.34
CA VAL A 67 -1.54 -3.54 -0.98
C VAL A 67 -2.81 -4.16 -0.41
N ASP A 68 -3.95 -3.45 -0.49
CA ASP A 68 -5.24 -3.97 -0.03
C ASP A 68 -5.60 -5.28 -0.75
N ASN A 69 -5.41 -5.35 -2.07
CA ASN A 69 -5.66 -6.56 -2.85
C ASN A 69 -4.76 -7.72 -2.40
N ILE A 70 -3.48 -7.47 -2.10
CA ILE A 70 -2.56 -8.49 -1.61
C ILE A 70 -2.98 -8.97 -0.22
N GLU A 71 -3.33 -8.04 0.67
CA GLU A 71 -3.81 -8.35 2.03
C GLU A 71 -5.08 -9.19 1.98
N MET A 72 -6.10 -8.75 1.22
CA MET A 72 -7.35 -9.48 1.03
C MET A 72 -7.11 -10.85 0.38
N ARG A 73 -6.23 -10.94 -0.62
CA ARG A 73 -5.87 -12.21 -1.26
C ARG A 73 -5.15 -13.15 -0.31
N SER A 74 -4.34 -12.65 0.62
CA SER A 74 -3.67 -13.46 1.64
C SER A 74 -4.67 -13.99 2.67
N ARG A 75 -5.69 -13.18 3.04
CA ARG A 75 -6.74 -13.54 4.00
C ARG A 75 -7.91 -14.32 3.42
N ARG A 76 -7.96 -14.53 2.10
CA ARG A 76 -9.10 -15.19 1.43
C ARG A 76 -9.45 -16.60 1.94
N LYS A 77 -8.51 -17.28 2.62
CA LYS A 77 -8.70 -18.62 3.22
C LYS A 77 -8.72 -18.59 4.75
N VAL A 78 -8.89 -17.41 5.34
CA VAL A 78 -8.94 -17.21 6.79
C VAL A 78 -10.38 -16.86 7.17
N LEU A 79 -10.91 -17.56 8.18
CA LEU A 79 -12.22 -17.29 8.75
C LEU A 79 -12.07 -16.87 10.21
N LEU A 80 -12.82 -15.83 10.59
CA LEU A 80 -12.91 -15.37 11.97
C LEU A 80 -14.18 -15.92 12.60
N CYS A 81 -14.01 -16.71 13.65
CA CYS A 81 -15.12 -17.25 14.43
C CYS A 81 -15.19 -16.51 15.77
N HIS A 82 -16.34 -15.90 16.05
CA HIS A 82 -16.59 -15.12 17.27
C HIS A 82 -17.64 -15.80 18.17
N GLY A 83 -17.61 -15.46 19.46
CA GLY A 83 -18.61 -15.94 20.42
C GLY A 83 -18.43 -17.40 20.84
N LEU A 84 -17.23 -17.97 20.62
CA LEU A 84 -16.93 -19.34 21.03
C LEU A 84 -16.41 -19.36 22.47
N PRO A 85 -16.99 -20.18 23.37
CA PRO A 85 -16.49 -20.32 24.73
C PRO A 85 -15.04 -20.82 24.71
N GLU A 86 -14.20 -20.33 25.62
CA GLU A 86 -12.80 -20.73 25.73
C GLU A 86 -12.64 -21.84 26.77
N LEU A 87 -12.02 -22.95 26.36
CA LEU A 87 -11.73 -24.08 27.23
C LEU A 87 -10.21 -24.25 27.40
N LYS A 88 -9.77 -24.63 28.60
CA LYS A 88 -8.34 -24.90 28.86
C LYS A 88 -7.91 -26.17 28.11
N GLY A 89 -6.81 -26.08 27.36
CA GLY A 89 -6.26 -27.20 26.60
C GLY A 89 -7.12 -27.63 25.41
N GLU A 90 -7.95 -26.73 24.87
CA GLU A 90 -8.81 -27.04 23.74
C GLU A 90 -8.03 -27.28 22.45
N ASP A 91 -8.46 -28.28 21.68
CA ASP A 91 -8.12 -28.38 20.27
C ASP A 91 -9.08 -27.49 19.46
N THR A 92 -8.59 -26.30 19.11
CA THR A 92 -9.36 -25.32 18.34
C THR A 92 -9.85 -25.88 17.00
N SER A 93 -9.11 -26.78 16.36
CA SER A 93 -9.51 -27.35 15.07
C SER A 93 -10.67 -28.34 15.24
N ALA A 94 -10.62 -29.17 16.29
CA ALA A 94 -11.72 -30.08 16.62
C ALA A 94 -13.00 -29.32 17.01
N VAL A 95 -12.87 -28.26 17.82
CA VAL A 95 -14.00 -27.39 18.22
C VAL A 95 -14.64 -26.72 17.00
N ILE A 96 -13.85 -26.15 16.09
CA ILE A 96 -14.37 -25.53 14.87
C ILE A 96 -15.02 -26.57 13.95
N THR A 97 -14.43 -27.75 13.82
CA THR A 97 -14.98 -28.83 13.01
C THR A 97 -16.35 -29.25 13.52
N SER A 98 -16.51 -29.48 14.83
CA SER A 98 -17.81 -29.85 15.40
C SER A 98 -18.85 -28.75 15.19
N ILE A 99 -18.49 -27.47 15.35
CA ILE A 99 -19.42 -26.37 15.11
C ILE A 99 -19.85 -26.32 13.64
N ILE A 100 -18.93 -26.46 12.68
CA ILE A 100 -19.26 -26.42 11.25
C ILE A 100 -20.17 -27.59 10.86
N VAL A 101 -19.86 -28.80 11.33
CA VAL A 101 -20.67 -30.00 11.05
C VAL A 101 -22.04 -29.91 11.75
N ASP A 102 -22.06 -29.55 13.03
CA ASP A 102 -23.28 -29.61 13.85
C ASP A 102 -24.21 -28.43 13.63
N ARG A 103 -23.67 -27.22 13.47
CA ARG A 103 -24.45 -25.97 13.35
C ARG A 103 -24.64 -25.53 11.90
N LEU A 104 -23.60 -25.62 11.07
CA LEU A 104 -23.67 -25.21 9.67
C LEU A 104 -24.01 -26.35 8.72
N LYS A 105 -24.06 -27.60 9.21
CA LYS A 105 -24.47 -28.80 8.46
C LYS A 105 -23.60 -29.09 7.23
N VAL A 106 -22.33 -28.74 7.29
CA VAL A 106 -21.34 -29.10 6.25
C VAL A 106 -20.70 -30.43 6.63
N ALA A 107 -21.32 -31.53 6.21
CA ALA A 107 -20.94 -32.88 6.63
C ALA A 107 -19.53 -33.32 6.19
N ASP A 108 -19.06 -32.81 5.06
CA ASP A 108 -17.77 -33.17 4.48
C ASP A 108 -16.59 -32.39 5.08
N PHE A 109 -16.86 -31.48 6.04
CA PHE A 109 -15.82 -30.70 6.70
C PHE A 109 -15.16 -31.50 7.81
N SER A 110 -13.82 -31.59 7.76
CA SER A 110 -13.02 -32.33 8.73
C SER A 110 -11.83 -31.50 9.23
N VAL A 111 -11.15 -31.98 10.26
CA VAL A 111 -9.93 -31.34 10.79
C VAL A 111 -8.84 -31.22 9.71
N GLU A 112 -8.79 -32.15 8.75
CA GLU A 112 -7.85 -32.14 7.62
C GLU A 112 -8.11 -30.98 6.64
N SER A 113 -9.33 -30.43 6.66
CA SER A 113 -9.69 -29.23 5.88
C SER A 113 -9.09 -27.95 6.47
N ILE A 114 -8.52 -28.01 7.69
CA ILE A 114 -7.96 -26.88 8.42
C ILE A 114 -6.42 -26.95 8.37
N SER A 115 -5.80 -25.97 7.73
CA SER A 115 -4.33 -25.88 7.74
C SER A 115 -3.77 -25.38 9.08
N LYS A 116 -4.42 -24.37 9.69
CA LYS A 116 -4.06 -23.79 10.98
C LYS A 116 -5.32 -23.22 11.63
N CYS A 117 -5.48 -23.45 12.94
CA CYS A 117 -6.53 -22.83 13.76
C CYS A 117 -5.91 -22.40 15.09
N HIS A 118 -6.27 -21.20 15.56
CA HIS A 118 -5.81 -20.67 16.83
C HIS A 118 -6.70 -19.51 17.28
N ARG A 119 -6.69 -19.21 18.58
CA ARG A 119 -7.36 -18.04 19.15
C ARG A 119 -6.59 -16.77 18.80
N MET A 120 -7.32 -15.72 18.42
CA MET A 120 -6.77 -14.38 18.22
C MET A 120 -6.82 -13.59 19.53
N GLY A 121 -5.78 -12.78 19.80
CA GLY A 121 -5.74 -11.90 20.98
C GLY A 121 -4.82 -12.36 22.12
N ARG A 122 -4.18 -13.54 22.01
CA ARG A 122 -3.05 -13.87 22.88
C ARG A 122 -1.79 -13.17 22.37
N VAL A 123 -1.46 -12.04 22.99
CA VAL A 123 -0.08 -11.55 23.00
C VAL A 123 0.75 -12.61 23.72
N SER A 124 1.81 -13.07 23.06
CA SER A 124 2.81 -13.99 23.56
C SER A 124 3.14 -13.76 25.04
N GLY A 125 2.65 -14.67 25.88
CA GLY A 125 3.14 -14.91 27.22
C GLY A 125 3.66 -16.33 27.30
N GLU A 126 4.53 -16.73 26.37
CA GLU A 126 5.38 -17.92 26.49
C GLU A 126 6.48 -17.83 25.42
N ALA A 127 7.66 -17.43 25.87
CA ALA A 127 8.91 -17.71 25.18
C ALA A 127 9.27 -19.19 25.45
N GLY A 128 9.69 -19.91 24.41
CA GLY A 128 10.48 -21.13 24.54
C GLY A 128 9.86 -22.39 23.95
N GLY A 129 10.60 -23.03 23.05
CA GLY A 129 10.35 -24.38 22.51
C GLY A 129 10.79 -24.52 21.07
#